data_AF-A0A6G2PUT8-F1
#
_entry.id   AF-A0A6G2PUT8-F1
#
_cell.length_a   1.000
_cell.length_b   1.000
_cell.length_c   1.000
_cell.angle_alpha   90.00
_cell.angle_beta   90.00
_cell.angle_gamma   90.00
#
_symmetry.space_group_name_H-M   'P 1'
#
loop_
_entity.id
_entity.type
_entity.pdbx_description
1 polymer ?
#
loop_
_entity_poly.entity_id
_entity_poly.type
_entity_poly.pdbx_seq_one_letter_code
_entity_poly.pdbx_strand_id
1 'polypeptide(L)'
;CSPSAVELAAAHDINPGPSPGPAWQCVDITTDDVTVLAHPAYALITCRLVYRWIDDKPAFLDQIRRILALGGVFWVVTEIAGRRTTTNPALQKLGISPLDIELLTTGWSCVRTADLDVLRCYSLRP
;
A
#
# COMPACT_ATOMS: atom_id res chain seq x y z
N CYS A 1 -4.18 6.42 13.48
CA CYS A 1 -5.30 5.90 12.67
C CYS A 1 -6.63 6.55 13.09
N SER A 2 -7.65 6.67 12.21
CA SER A 2 -8.91 7.40 12.48
C SER A 2 -10.13 6.47 12.54
N PRO A 3 -10.66 6.13 13.73
CA PRO A 3 -11.83 5.25 13.87
C PRO A 3 -13.08 5.77 13.15
N SER A 4 -13.29 7.10 13.11
CA SER A 4 -14.44 7.70 12.42
C SER A 4 -14.43 7.48 10.90
N ALA A 5 -13.25 7.35 10.29
CA ALA A 5 -13.15 7.02 8.87
C ALA A 5 -13.62 5.58 8.58
N VAL A 6 -13.36 4.65 9.51
CA VAL A 6 -13.81 3.26 9.43
C VAL A 6 -15.32 3.17 9.58
N GLU A 7 -15.90 3.91 10.54
CA GLU A 7 -17.35 3.99 10.73
C GLU A 7 -18.06 4.54 9.48
N LEU A 8 -17.52 5.60 8.89
CA LEU A 8 -18.07 6.18 7.65
C LEU A 8 -17.98 5.20 6.47
N ALA A 9 -16.85 4.52 6.31
CA ALA A 9 -16.68 3.53 5.24
C ALA A 9 -17.67 2.36 5.39
N ALA A 10 -17.80 1.82 6.61
CA ALA A 10 -18.77 0.77 6.92
C ALA A 10 -20.22 1.23 6.68
N ALA A 11 -20.54 2.49 6.99
CA ALA A 11 -21.87 3.04 6.77
C ALA A 11 -22.21 3.24 5.28
N HIS A 12 -21.21 3.45 4.42
CA HIS A 12 -21.42 3.52 2.97
C HIS A 12 -21.74 2.16 2.34
N ASP A 13 -21.35 1.06 2.98
CA ASP A 13 -21.51 -0.30 2.48
C ASP A 13 -22.78 -1.03 3.02
N ILE A 14 -23.73 -0.31 3.63
CA ILE A 14 -24.95 -0.87 4.27
C ILE A 14 -25.90 -1.57 3.26
N ASN A 15 -25.72 -1.40 1.94
CA ASN A 15 -26.43 -2.18 0.91
C ASN A 15 -25.50 -3.17 0.20
N PRO A 16 -25.00 -4.22 0.89
CA PRO A 16 -24.26 -5.26 0.20
C PRO A 16 -25.25 -5.99 -0.71
N GLY A 17 -24.85 -6.29 -1.94
CA GLY A 17 -25.52 -7.29 -2.74
C GLY A 17 -25.48 -8.67 -2.04
N PRO A 18 -25.72 -9.78 -2.75
CA PRO A 18 -25.78 -11.11 -2.13
C PRO A 18 -24.47 -11.62 -1.51
N SER A 19 -23.37 -10.86 -1.60
CA SER A 19 -22.06 -11.21 -1.02
C SER A 19 -21.74 -10.35 0.18
N PRO A 20 -21.07 -10.88 1.23
CA PRO A 20 -20.53 -10.08 2.32
C PRO A 20 -19.67 -8.94 1.76
N GLY A 21 -19.91 -7.71 2.23
CA GLY A 21 -19.09 -6.55 1.89
C GLY A 21 -17.66 -6.64 2.45
N PRO A 22 -16.79 -5.66 2.14
CA PRO A 22 -15.45 -5.61 2.69
C PRO A 22 -15.48 -5.44 4.22
N ALA A 23 -14.52 -6.05 4.91
CA ALA A 23 -14.27 -5.77 6.31
C ALA A 23 -13.41 -4.50 6.43
N TRP A 24 -13.89 -3.52 7.20
CA TRP A 24 -13.15 -2.30 7.48
C TRP A 24 -12.49 -2.37 8.86
N GLN A 25 -11.22 -2.03 8.95
CA GLN A 25 -10.47 -2.08 10.20
C GLN A 25 -9.50 -0.91 10.32
N CYS A 26 -9.36 -0.41 11.54
CA CYS A 26 -8.36 0.60 11.92
C CYS A 26 -7.12 -0.14 12.42
N VAL A 27 -6.04 -0.18 11.63
CA VAL A 27 -4.78 -0.88 11.97
C VAL A 27 -3.61 -0.01 11.54
N ASP A 28 -2.62 0.15 12.42
CA ASP A 28 -1.27 0.57 12.05
C ASP A 28 -0.44 -0.66 11.66
N ILE A 29 -0.33 -0.88 10.35
CA ILE A 29 0.41 -2.00 9.78
C ILE A 29 1.90 -2.04 10.17
N THR A 30 2.46 -0.96 10.69
CA THR A 30 3.88 -0.91 11.09
C THR A 30 4.13 -1.29 12.54
N THR A 31 3.12 -1.15 13.41
CA THR A 31 3.28 -1.32 14.87
C THR A 31 2.29 -2.28 15.50
N ASP A 32 1.09 -2.44 14.93
CA ASP A 32 0.06 -3.33 15.45
C ASP A 32 0.34 -4.80 15.10
N ASP A 33 -0.19 -5.69 15.93
CA ASP A 33 -0.22 -7.12 15.64
C ASP A 33 -1.18 -7.40 14.48
N VAL A 34 -0.65 -7.73 13.31
CA VAL A 34 -1.46 -8.01 12.12
C VAL A 34 -2.20 -9.34 12.17
N THR A 35 -2.00 -10.19 13.17
CA THR A 35 -2.77 -11.44 13.32
C THR A 35 -4.25 -11.15 13.60
N VAL A 36 -4.59 -9.91 13.95
CA VAL A 36 -5.97 -9.41 14.05
C VAL A 36 -6.68 -9.31 12.70
N LEU A 37 -5.95 -9.37 11.58
CA LEU A 37 -6.54 -9.36 10.26
C LEU A 37 -7.31 -10.66 10.00
N ALA A 38 -8.40 -10.56 9.24
CA ALA A 38 -9.34 -11.68 9.03
C ALA A 38 -8.70 -12.94 8.42
N HIS A 39 -7.59 -12.79 7.70
CA HIS A 39 -6.87 -13.89 7.09
C HIS A 39 -5.38 -13.84 7.45
N PRO A 40 -4.75 -15.00 7.68
CA PRO A 40 -3.32 -15.06 8.00
C PRO A 40 -2.44 -14.74 6.80
N ALA A 41 -2.96 -14.86 5.57
CA ALA A 41 -2.23 -14.56 4.34
C ALA A 41 -3.16 -14.07 3.23
N TYR A 42 -2.67 -13.15 2.40
CA TYR A 42 -3.40 -12.49 1.33
C TYR A 42 -2.79 -12.77 -0.05
N ALA A 43 -3.61 -13.11 -1.03
CA ALA A 43 -3.16 -13.31 -2.41
C ALA A 43 -2.78 -12.01 -3.12
N LEU A 44 -3.41 -10.89 -2.72
CA LEU A 44 -3.16 -9.56 -3.25
C LEU A 44 -3.22 -8.55 -2.10
N ILE A 45 -2.19 -7.73 -1.98
CA ILE A 45 -2.18 -6.56 -1.11
C ILE A 45 -1.92 -5.34 -1.99
N THR A 46 -2.76 -4.31 -1.87
CA THR A 46 -2.63 -3.09 -2.67
C THR A 46 -2.26 -1.89 -1.81
N CYS A 47 -1.23 -1.14 -2.21
CA CYS A 47 -0.80 0.10 -1.59
C CYS A 47 -0.85 1.21 -2.64
N ARG A 48 -1.96 1.94 -2.70
CA ARG A 48 -2.21 2.95 -3.73
C ARG A 48 -2.10 4.35 -3.15
N LEU A 49 -1.11 5.10 -3.61
CA LEU A 49 -0.84 6.50 -3.26
C LEU A 49 -0.56 6.75 -1.77
N VAL A 50 -0.30 5.70 -0.98
CA VAL A 50 -0.03 5.81 0.46
C VAL A 50 1.42 5.48 0.85
N TYR A 51 2.17 4.73 0.03
CA TYR A 51 3.54 4.28 0.35
C TYR A 51 4.50 5.43 0.76
N ARG A 52 4.34 6.61 0.16
CA ARG A 52 5.14 7.81 0.49
C ARG A 52 5.05 8.18 1.97
N TRP A 53 3.86 8.05 2.54
CA TRP A 53 3.49 8.50 3.89
C TRP A 53 3.80 7.48 4.98
N ILE A 54 4.35 6.32 4.61
CA ILE A 54 4.80 5.32 5.56
C ILE A 54 6.14 5.80 6.12
N ASP A 55 6.20 6.02 7.43
CA ASP A 55 7.41 6.49 8.10
C ASP A 55 8.47 5.37 8.13
N ASP A 56 8.16 4.24 8.78
CA ASP A 56 9.02 3.06 8.80
C ASP A 56 8.71 2.11 7.62
N LYS A 57 9.25 2.45 6.46
CA LYS A 57 9.12 1.64 5.24
C LYS A 57 9.73 0.24 5.38
N PRO A 58 10.92 0.05 6.00
CA PRO A 58 11.45 -1.29 6.24
C PRO A 58 10.49 -2.18 7.06
N ALA A 59 10.01 -1.70 8.22
CA ALA A 59 9.09 -2.48 9.06
C ALA A 59 7.78 -2.80 8.33
N PHE A 60 7.24 -1.82 7.59
CA PHE A 60 6.09 -2.01 6.73
C PHE A 60 6.31 -3.14 5.70
N LEU A 61 7.40 -3.08 4.93
CA LEU A 61 7.66 -4.07 3.88
C LEU A 61 7.87 -5.46 4.46
N ASP A 62 8.55 -5.57 5.60
CA ASP A 62 8.70 -6.84 6.30
C ASP A 62 7.36 -7.40 6.76
N GLN A 63 6.46 -6.54 7.24
CA GLN A 63 5.11 -6.94 7.60
C GLN A 63 4.31 -7.42 6.39
N ILE A 64 4.37 -6.70 5.26
CA ILE A 64 3.71 -7.10 4.02
C ILE A 64 4.19 -8.47 3.57
N ARG A 65 5.52 -8.72 3.57
CA ARG A 65 6.07 -10.03 3.19
C ARG A 65 5.56 -11.15 4.08
N ARG A 66 5.41 -10.91 5.40
CA ARG A 66 4.89 -11.92 6.34
C ARG A 66 3.45 -12.34 6.06
N ILE A 67 2.59 -11.41 5.62
CA ILE A 67 1.15 -11.67 5.39
C ILE A 67 0.82 -11.89 3.92
N LEU A 68 1.80 -11.90 3.03
CA LEU A 68 1.59 -12.22 1.62
C LEU A 68 1.58 -13.74 1.45
N ALA A 69 0.55 -14.27 0.81
CA ALA A 69 0.47 -15.70 0.51
C ALA A 69 1.60 -16.12 -0.44
N LEU A 70 1.95 -17.41 -0.44
CA LEU A 70 2.87 -17.96 -1.42
C LEU A 70 2.34 -17.71 -2.84
N GLY A 71 3.16 -17.10 -3.69
CA GLY A 71 2.76 -16.68 -5.05
C GLY A 71 1.87 -15.42 -5.11
N GLY A 72 1.59 -14.80 -3.96
CA GLY A 72 0.83 -13.56 -3.86
C GLY A 72 1.56 -12.35 -4.45
N VAL A 73 0.83 -11.25 -4.60
CA VAL A 73 1.35 -10.00 -5.18
C VAL A 73 1.17 -8.84 -4.22
N PHE A 74 2.25 -8.11 -3.98
CA PHE A 74 2.16 -6.76 -3.44
C PHE A 74 2.17 -5.74 -4.58
N TRP A 75 1.06 -5.02 -4.73
CA TRP A 75 0.83 -4.06 -5.80
C TRP A 75 0.90 -2.62 -5.27
N VAL A 76 1.92 -1.87 -5.69
CA VAL A 76 2.13 -0.48 -5.26
C VAL A 76 1.91 0.47 -6.43
N VAL A 77 1.13 1.53 -6.20
CA VAL A 77 1.01 2.66 -7.13
C VAL A 77 1.44 3.90 -6.40
N THR A 78 2.45 4.60 -6.90
CA THR A 78 3.02 5.76 -6.20
C THR A 78 3.59 6.79 -7.18
N GLU A 79 3.63 8.04 -6.76
CA GLU A 79 4.29 9.11 -7.52
C GLU A 79 5.80 8.99 -7.41
N ILE A 80 6.51 9.37 -8.47
CA ILE A 80 7.98 9.41 -8.47
C ILE A 80 8.43 10.87 -8.31
N ALA A 81 9.36 11.11 -7.38
CA ALA A 81 9.89 12.44 -7.13
C ALA A 81 10.47 13.05 -8.41
N GLY A 82 10.20 14.34 -8.63
CA GLY A 82 10.71 15.09 -9.79
C GLY A 82 9.95 14.91 -11.11
N ARG A 83 8.95 14.02 -11.19
CA ARG A 83 8.16 13.85 -12.43
C ARG A 83 7.03 14.85 -12.60
N ARG A 84 6.52 15.38 -11.49
CA ARG A 84 5.40 16.32 -11.52
C ARG A 84 5.85 17.69 -12.03
N THR A 85 5.22 18.16 -13.10
CA THR A 85 5.41 19.50 -13.66
C THR A 85 4.50 20.51 -12.95
N THR A 86 4.95 21.00 -11.79
CA THR A 86 4.23 22.04 -11.02
C THR A 86 5.20 23.02 -10.40
N THR A 87 4.77 24.27 -10.22
CA THR A 87 5.51 25.30 -9.49
C THR A 87 5.21 25.30 -7.99
N ASN A 88 4.20 24.54 -7.53
CA ASN A 88 3.85 24.46 -6.11
C ASN A 88 4.83 23.54 -5.35
N PRO A 89 5.66 24.07 -4.43
CA PRO A 89 6.68 23.27 -3.72
C PRO A 89 6.09 22.17 -2.84
N ALA A 90 4.85 22.33 -2.35
CA ALA A 90 4.19 21.30 -1.55
C ALA A 90 3.86 20.06 -2.39
N LEU A 91 3.45 20.27 -3.64
CA LEU A 91 3.07 19.18 -4.56
C LEU A 91 4.30 18.48 -5.17
N GLN A 92 5.45 19.15 -5.24
CA GLN A 92 6.70 18.54 -5.72
C GLN A 92 7.23 17.44 -4.79
N LYS A 93 6.82 17.44 -3.51
CA LYS A 93 7.32 16.51 -2.46
C LYS A 93 6.47 15.24 -2.29
N LEU A 94 5.48 15.04 -3.15
CA LEU A 94 4.54 13.91 -3.06
C LEU A 94 5.11 12.59 -3.60
N GLY A 95 6.13 12.65 -4.44
CA GLY A 95 6.76 11.45 -4.99
C GLY A 95 7.76 10.79 -4.05
N ILE A 96 7.94 9.49 -4.21
CA ILE A 96 8.99 8.73 -3.52
C ILE A 96 10.36 8.96 -4.15
N SER A 97 11.39 8.97 -3.31
CA SER A 97 12.78 9.20 -3.70
C SER A 97 13.41 7.94 -4.35
N PRO A 98 14.56 8.07 -5.03
CA PRO A 98 15.30 6.89 -5.51
C PRO A 98 15.62 5.87 -4.42
N LEU A 99 15.93 6.32 -3.19
CA LEU A 99 16.19 5.45 -2.04
C LEU A 99 14.93 4.68 -1.61
N ASP A 100 13.77 5.35 -1.62
CA ASP A 100 12.49 4.69 -1.33
C ASP A 100 12.15 3.61 -2.37
N ILE A 101 12.53 3.82 -3.64
CA ILE A 101 12.34 2.87 -4.74
C ILE A 101 13.26 1.65 -4.57
N GLU A 102 14.54 1.88 -4.27
CA GLU A 102 15.50 0.82 -3.98
C GLU A 102 14.98 -0.06 -2.83
N LEU A 103 14.55 0.57 -1.74
CA LEU A 103 13.97 -0.14 -0.60
C LEU A 103 12.71 -0.92 -0.99
N LEU A 104 11.80 -0.32 -1.75
CA LEU A 104 10.55 -0.96 -2.20
C LEU A 104 10.81 -2.22 -3.04
N THR A 105 11.85 -2.19 -3.88
CA THR A 105 12.14 -3.22 -4.89
C THR A 105 13.13 -4.28 -4.42
N THR A 106 13.76 -4.09 -3.26
CA THR A 106 14.74 -5.04 -2.71
C THR A 106 14.06 -6.26 -2.07
N GLY A 107 14.69 -7.44 -2.19
CA GLY A 107 14.29 -8.64 -1.47
C GLY A 107 13.07 -9.37 -2.03
N TRP A 108 12.68 -9.09 -3.28
CA TRP A 108 11.63 -9.79 -4.01
C TRP A 108 12.25 -10.67 -5.10
N SER A 109 11.73 -11.87 -5.34
CA SER A 109 12.18 -12.71 -6.47
C SER A 109 11.83 -12.10 -7.83
N CYS A 110 10.73 -11.35 -7.90
CA CYS A 110 10.26 -10.73 -9.12
C CYS A 110 9.72 -9.32 -8.86
N VAL A 111 10.28 -8.35 -9.60
CA VAL A 111 9.81 -6.97 -9.65
C VAL A 111 9.39 -6.66 -11.07
N ARG A 112 8.12 -6.29 -11.25
CA ARG A 112 7.61 -5.78 -12.53
C ARG A 112 7.11 -4.37 -12.34
N THR A 113 7.45 -3.49 -13.28
CA THR A 113 7.05 -2.09 -13.22
C THR A 113 6.29 -1.68 -14.47
N ALA A 114 5.30 -0.80 -14.30
CA ALA A 114 4.67 -0.09 -15.40
C ALA A 114 4.74 1.42 -15.14
N ASP A 115 5.22 2.17 -16.13
CA ASP A 115 5.32 3.62 -16.06
C ASP A 115 3.99 4.26 -16.49
N LEU A 116 3.48 5.18 -15.67
CA LEU A 116 2.23 5.90 -15.89
C LEU A 116 2.49 7.41 -15.76
N ASP A 117 3.58 7.88 -16.37
CA ASP A 117 4.05 9.27 -16.35
C ASP A 117 4.46 9.73 -14.93
N VAL A 118 3.64 10.54 -14.25
CA VAL A 118 3.92 10.98 -12.87
C VAL A 118 3.93 9.79 -11.90
N LEU A 119 3.14 8.75 -12.20
CA LEU A 119 2.99 7.56 -11.39
C LEU A 119 3.83 6.39 -11.91
N ARG A 120 4.12 5.45 -11.02
CA ARG A 120 4.63 4.13 -11.37
C ARG A 120 3.92 3.05 -10.59
N CYS A 121 3.63 1.96 -11.27
CA CYS A 121 3.12 0.73 -10.67
C CYS A 121 4.27 -0.24 -10.44
N TYR A 122 4.23 -0.94 -9.30
CA TYR A 122 5.13 -2.03 -8.95
C TYR A 122 4.30 -3.27 -8.61
N SER A 123 4.58 -4.38 -9.27
CA SER A 123 4.10 -5.71 -8.91
C SER A 123 5.28 -6.49 -8.35
N LEU A 124 5.19 -6.80 -7.06
CA LEU A 124 6.25 -7.39 -6.25
C LEU A 124 5.81 -8.78 -5.79
N ARG A 125 6.66 -9.79 -5.99
CA ARG A 125 6.37 -11.19 -5.64
C ARG A 125 7.51 -11.81 -4.83
N PRO A 126 7.22 -12.61 -3.78
CA PRO A 126 8.22 -13.32 -2.99
C PRO A 126 9.12 -14.20 -3.84
#